data_AF-A0A355BV71-F1
#
_entry.id   AF-A0A355BV71-F1
#
_cell.length_a   1.000
_cell.length_b   1.000
_cell.length_c   1.000
_cell.angle_alpha   90.00
_cell.angle_beta   90.00
_cell.angle_gamma   90.00
#
_symmetry.space_group_name_H-M   'P 1'
#
loop_
_entity.id
_entity.type
_entity.pdbx_description
1 polymer ?
#
loop_
_entity_poly.entity_id
_entity_poly.type
_entity_poly.pdbx_seq_one_letter_code
_entity_poly.pdbx_strand_id
1 'polypeptide(L)'
;MAEQLAKTNEVLFIDNPFTLIDLLFEFRKSSVRRRLLGYLGRKWFMRDGVTVILSPFVFPSNFLPRGFLFNLVTHLNHLILARRIRQVLRERHITSVIYVNSFVYRFPRLHDYLSSVLLNIYHCIDPMVKAFTLKHGPYMQDIAARNSNFIISTSPSLQEQFRKP
;
A
#
# COMPACT_ATOMS: atom_id res chain seq x y z
N MET A 1 10.59 -11.00 0.76
CA MET A 1 10.33 -10.54 2.14
C MET A 1 9.08 -11.19 2.73
N ALA A 2 7.88 -10.94 2.20
CA ALA A 2 6.62 -11.44 2.77
C ALA A 2 6.61 -12.96 3.00
N GLU A 3 6.98 -13.76 2.00
CA GLU A 3 7.07 -15.23 2.13
C GLU A 3 8.06 -15.69 3.20
N GLN A 4 9.16 -14.97 3.36
CA GLN A 4 10.17 -15.33 4.36
C GLN A 4 9.70 -14.98 5.78
N LEU A 5 8.98 -13.87 5.95
CA LEU A 5 8.31 -13.54 7.21
C LEU A 5 7.18 -14.52 7.54
N ALA A 6 6.51 -15.04 6.51
CA ALA A 6 5.38 -15.97 6.67
C ALA A 6 5.77 -17.34 7.21
N LYS A 7 7.07 -17.69 7.21
CA LYS A 7 7.54 -18.94 7.82
C LYS A 7 7.37 -18.96 9.35
N THR A 8 7.38 -17.80 9.98
CA THR A 8 7.30 -17.67 11.45
C THR A 8 6.19 -16.75 11.94
N ASN A 9 5.50 -16.04 11.03
CA ASN A 9 4.47 -15.06 11.39
C ASN A 9 3.24 -15.21 10.48
N GLU A 10 2.08 -14.81 10.96
CA GLU A 10 0.92 -14.61 10.09
C GLU A 10 1.11 -13.31 9.28
N VAL A 11 1.33 -13.44 7.97
CA VAL A 11 1.58 -12.29 7.09
C VAL A 11 0.37 -12.00 6.21
N LEU A 12 -0.10 -10.75 6.28
CA LEU A 12 -1.13 -10.21 5.40
C LEU A 12 -0.46 -9.29 4.38
N PHE A 13 -0.38 -9.76 3.13
CA PHE A 13 0.17 -9.00 2.02
C PHE A 13 -0.94 -8.28 1.28
N ILE A 14 -0.83 -6.95 1.20
CA ILE A 14 -1.77 -6.12 0.47
C ILE A 14 -1.23 -5.94 -0.94
N ASP A 15 -1.96 -6.43 -1.93
CA ASP A 15 -1.55 -6.21 -3.31
C ASP A 15 -1.73 -4.75 -3.75
N ASN A 16 -0.98 -4.33 -4.77
CA ASN A 16 -1.12 -2.98 -5.28
C ASN A 16 -2.50 -2.77 -5.92
N PRO A 17 -3.24 -1.71 -5.56
CA PRO A 17 -4.54 -1.44 -6.13
C PRO A 17 -4.40 -0.96 -7.58
N PHE A 18 -5.37 -1.39 -8.39
CA PHE A 18 -5.63 -0.84 -9.73
C PHE A 18 -6.52 0.40 -9.59
N THR A 19 -6.45 1.28 -10.58
CA THR A 19 -7.32 2.45 -10.69
C THR A 19 -8.60 2.13 -11.46
N LEU A 20 -9.61 2.97 -11.32
CA LEU A 20 -10.83 2.89 -12.14
C LEU A 20 -10.54 3.10 -13.64
N ILE A 21 -9.50 3.84 -14.00
CA ILE A 21 -9.05 3.99 -15.39
C ILE A 21 -8.55 2.64 -15.91
N ASP A 22 -7.77 1.90 -15.12
CA ASP A 22 -7.31 0.56 -15.51
C ASP A 22 -8.50 -0.39 -15.74
N LEU A 23 -9.56 -0.26 -14.94
CA LEU A 23 -10.78 -1.05 -15.14
C LEU A 23 -11.47 -0.71 -16.48
N LEU A 24 -11.54 0.57 -16.86
CA LEU A 24 -12.20 1.01 -18.09
C LEU A 24 -11.40 0.64 -19.35
N PHE A 25 -10.10 0.92 -19.36
CA PHE A 25 -9.26 0.79 -20.55
C PHE A 25 -8.58 -0.58 -20.67
N GLU A 26 -8.36 -1.28 -19.55
CA GLU A 26 -7.65 -2.56 -19.52
C GLU A 26 -8.55 -3.73 -19.12
N PHE A 27 -9.87 -3.59 -19.23
CA PHE A 27 -10.85 -4.63 -18.86
C PHE A 27 -10.59 -5.99 -19.54
N ARG A 28 -9.97 -5.99 -20.73
CA ARG A 28 -9.64 -7.24 -21.46
C ARG A 28 -8.42 -7.97 -20.88
N LYS A 29 -7.58 -7.30 -20.09
CA LYS A 29 -6.44 -7.95 -19.43
C LYS A 29 -6.92 -8.91 -18.36
N SER A 30 -6.37 -10.12 -18.36
CA SER A 30 -6.73 -11.19 -17.42
C SER A 30 -6.45 -10.80 -15.96
N SER A 31 -5.47 -9.94 -15.70
CA SER A 31 -5.15 -9.39 -14.39
C SER A 31 -6.28 -8.52 -13.83
N VAL A 32 -6.83 -7.62 -14.65
CA VAL A 32 -7.92 -6.70 -14.26
C VAL A 32 -9.23 -7.47 -14.05
N ARG A 33 -9.56 -8.42 -14.94
CA ARG A 33 -10.74 -9.30 -14.77
C ARG A 33 -10.66 -10.14 -13.51
N ARG A 34 -9.50 -10.74 -13.25
CA ARG A 34 -9.27 -11.54 -12.04
C ARG A 34 -9.43 -10.70 -10.79
N ARG A 35 -8.93 -9.45 -10.82
CA ARG A 35 -9.15 -8.50 -9.74
C ARG A 35 -10.65 -8.23 -9.57
N LEU A 36 -11.40 -7.99 -10.65
CA LEU A 36 -12.86 -7.77 -10.61
C LEU A 36 -13.62 -8.92 -9.94
N LEU A 37 -13.31 -10.16 -10.31
CA LEU A 37 -13.91 -11.36 -9.69
C LEU A 37 -13.60 -11.43 -8.17
N GLY A 38 -12.42 -10.95 -7.76
CA GLY A 38 -12.05 -10.76 -6.35
C GLY A 38 -12.89 -9.71 -5.60
N TYR A 39 -13.56 -8.78 -6.28
CA TYR A 39 -14.52 -7.88 -5.60
C TYR A 39 -15.87 -8.50 -5.37
N LEU A 40 -16.30 -9.35 -6.29
CA LEU A 40 -17.65 -9.90 -6.31
C LEU A 40 -17.83 -11.07 -5.32
N GLY A 41 -16.76 -11.57 -4.72
CA GLY A 41 -16.88 -12.61 -3.68
C GLY A 41 -15.69 -12.72 -2.74
N ARG A 42 -14.46 -12.82 -3.27
CA ARG A 42 -13.29 -13.22 -2.47
C ARG A 42 -12.41 -12.04 -2.06
N LYS A 43 -12.38 -11.68 -0.77
CA LYS A 43 -11.57 -10.55 -0.26
C LYS A 43 -10.07 -10.85 -0.15
N TRP A 44 -9.69 -12.11 0.01
CA TRP A 44 -8.32 -12.55 0.18
C TRP A 44 -8.13 -14.01 -0.24
N PHE A 45 -6.90 -14.41 -0.52
CA PHE A 45 -6.53 -15.80 -0.79
C PHE A 45 -5.18 -16.15 -0.16
N MET A 46 -4.93 -17.43 0.11
CA MET A 46 -3.63 -17.89 0.57
C MET A 46 -2.73 -18.17 -0.63
N ARG A 47 -1.46 -17.78 -0.54
CA ARG A 47 -0.41 -18.13 -1.48
C ARG A 47 0.92 -18.19 -0.74
N ASP A 48 1.61 -19.32 -0.85
CA ASP A 48 2.97 -19.49 -0.32
C ASP A 48 3.09 -19.10 1.18
N GLY A 49 2.10 -19.50 1.98
CA GLY A 49 2.01 -19.18 3.42
C GLY A 49 1.51 -17.76 3.75
N VAL A 50 1.32 -16.90 2.74
CA VAL A 50 0.90 -15.51 2.89
C VAL A 50 -0.60 -15.35 2.62
N THR A 51 -1.27 -14.57 3.46
CA THR A 51 -2.64 -14.10 3.18
C THR A 51 -2.58 -12.90 2.26
N VAL A 52 -2.90 -13.07 0.98
CA VAL A 52 -2.95 -11.98 0.01
C VAL A 52 -4.32 -11.32 0.07
N ILE A 53 -4.37 -10.07 0.53
CA ILE A 53 -5.56 -9.22 0.50
C ILE A 53 -5.71 -8.64 -0.90
N LEU A 54 -6.86 -8.88 -1.50
CA LEU A 54 -7.23 -8.32 -2.80
C LEU A 54 -7.67 -6.87 -2.62
N SER A 55 -6.82 -5.93 -3.03
CA SER A 55 -7.05 -4.51 -2.85
C SER A 55 -8.14 -3.96 -3.76
N PRO A 56 -8.97 -3.04 -3.24
CA PRO A 56 -10.02 -2.42 -4.00
C PRO A 56 -9.56 -1.43 -5.09
N PHE A 57 -10.44 -1.09 -6.04
CA PHE A 57 -10.14 -0.21 -7.15
C PHE A 57 -10.16 1.19 -6.54
N VAL A 58 -9.14 1.97 -6.86
CA VAL A 58 -8.98 3.30 -6.32
C VAL A 58 -9.20 4.35 -7.40
N PHE A 59 -9.50 5.57 -6.99
CA PHE A 59 -9.60 6.68 -7.91
C PHE A 59 -8.20 7.01 -8.47
N PRO A 60 -8.09 7.27 -9.77
CA PRO A 60 -6.85 7.80 -10.34
C PRO A 60 -6.55 9.17 -9.72
N SER A 61 -5.33 9.36 -9.21
CA SER A 61 -4.90 10.66 -8.66
C SER A 61 -3.66 11.23 -9.36
N ASN A 62 -2.90 10.41 -10.08
CA ASN A 62 -1.59 10.79 -10.61
C ASN A 62 -1.64 11.90 -11.66
N PHE A 63 -2.78 12.12 -12.32
CA PHE A 63 -2.95 13.21 -13.28
C PHE A 63 -3.12 14.57 -12.58
N LEU A 64 -3.64 14.59 -11.36
CA LEU A 64 -3.86 15.83 -10.60
C LEU A 64 -2.53 16.46 -10.17
N PRO A 65 -2.41 17.80 -10.16
CA PRO A 65 -1.26 18.47 -9.55
C PRO A 65 -1.31 18.33 -8.02
N ARG A 66 -0.17 18.53 -7.36
CA ARG A 66 -0.12 18.58 -5.89
C ARG A 66 -1.05 19.70 -5.41
N GLY A 67 -1.95 19.38 -4.48
CA GLY A 67 -2.91 20.35 -3.95
C GLY A 67 -4.10 19.68 -3.27
N PHE A 68 -5.12 20.48 -2.98
CA PHE A 68 -6.30 20.05 -2.24
C PHE A 68 -7.01 18.86 -2.89
N LEU A 69 -7.30 18.94 -4.20
CA LEU A 69 -8.00 17.86 -4.91
C LEU A 69 -7.20 16.55 -4.92
N PHE A 70 -5.90 16.63 -5.17
CA PHE A 70 -5.02 15.47 -5.11
C PHE A 70 -5.04 14.84 -3.70
N ASN A 71 -4.98 15.66 -2.65
CA ASN A 71 -5.01 15.18 -1.27
C ASN A 71 -6.37 14.56 -0.91
N LEU A 72 -7.48 15.15 -1.37
CA LEU A 72 -8.82 14.61 -1.18
C LEU A 72 -8.98 13.24 -1.86
N VAL A 73 -8.60 13.12 -3.13
CA VAL A 73 -8.64 11.83 -3.85
C VAL A 73 -7.77 10.79 -3.17
N THR A 74 -6.57 11.19 -2.73
CA THR A 74 -5.66 10.32 -1.98
C THR A 74 -6.29 9.88 -0.64
N HIS A 75 -6.95 10.77 0.09
CA HIS A 75 -7.69 10.45 1.31
C HIS A 75 -8.80 9.43 1.07
N LEU A 76 -9.62 9.62 0.03
CA LEU A 76 -10.66 8.67 -0.36
C LEU A 76 -10.06 7.29 -0.71
N ASN A 77 -8.94 7.27 -1.41
CA ASN A 77 -8.24 6.03 -1.75
C ASN A 77 -7.73 5.29 -0.51
N HIS A 78 -7.25 6.01 0.51
CA HIS A 78 -6.90 5.41 1.79
C HIS A 78 -8.12 4.78 2.47
N LEU A 79 -9.26 5.48 2.52
CA LEU A 79 -10.49 4.96 3.12
C LEU A 79 -10.99 3.68 2.44
N ILE A 80 -10.94 3.65 1.11
CA ILE A 80 -11.33 2.50 0.29
C ILE A 80 -10.47 1.28 0.65
N LEU A 81 -9.14 1.45 0.65
CA LEU A 81 -8.21 0.36 0.95
C LEU A 81 -8.30 -0.07 2.42
N ALA A 82 -8.35 0.88 3.35
CA ALA A 82 -8.46 0.60 4.78
C ALA A 82 -9.76 -0.14 5.13
N ARG A 83 -10.88 0.17 4.46
CA ARG A 83 -12.13 -0.58 4.62
C ARG A 83 -11.95 -2.07 4.27
N ARG A 84 -11.25 -2.38 3.17
CA ARG A 84 -10.97 -3.77 2.78
C ARG A 84 -10.09 -4.45 3.82
N ILE A 85 -9.02 -3.80 4.26
CA ILE A 85 -8.10 -4.36 5.25
C ILE A 85 -8.85 -4.66 6.56
N ARG A 86 -9.65 -3.72 7.08
CA ARG A 86 -10.46 -3.92 8.28
C ARG A 86 -11.48 -5.05 8.15
N GLN A 87 -12.01 -5.32 6.96
CA GLN A 87 -12.88 -6.48 6.73
C GLN A 87 -12.10 -7.78 6.92
N VAL A 88 -10.91 -7.88 6.31
CA VAL A 88 -10.07 -9.09 6.42
C VAL A 88 -9.55 -9.30 7.84
N LEU A 89 -9.11 -8.25 8.51
CA LEU A 89 -8.65 -8.34 9.91
C LEU A 89 -9.77 -8.87 10.82
N ARG A 90 -11.00 -8.37 10.67
CA ARG A 90 -12.16 -8.86 11.43
C ARG A 90 -12.52 -10.31 11.11
N GLU A 91 -12.52 -10.69 9.83
CA GLU A 91 -12.79 -12.08 9.40
C GLU A 91 -11.77 -13.08 9.95
N ARG A 92 -10.53 -12.62 10.21
CA ARG A 92 -9.45 -13.44 10.76
C ARG A 92 -9.25 -13.28 12.27
N HIS A 93 -10.11 -12.52 12.95
CA HIS A 93 -9.96 -12.21 14.38
C HIS A 93 -8.61 -11.58 14.76
N ILE A 94 -8.00 -10.84 13.84
CA ILE A 94 -6.72 -10.13 14.08
C ILE A 94 -7.03 -8.77 14.68
N THR A 95 -6.58 -8.56 15.91
CA THR A 95 -6.82 -7.31 16.66
C THR A 95 -5.68 -6.30 16.51
N SER A 96 -4.47 -6.79 16.27
CA SER A 96 -3.25 -5.97 16.19
C SER A 96 -2.31 -6.44 15.09
N VAL A 97 -1.59 -5.49 14.48
CA VAL A 97 -0.64 -5.74 13.39
C VAL A 97 0.58 -4.82 13.46
N ILE A 98 1.70 -5.32 12.95
CA ILE A 98 2.84 -4.48 12.52
C ILE A 98 2.59 -4.14 11.06
N TYR A 99 2.47 -2.85 10.76
CA TYR A 99 2.25 -2.35 9.41
C TYR A 99 3.60 -2.03 8.75
N VAL A 100 3.85 -2.64 7.59
CA VAL A 100 5.07 -2.40 6.80
C VAL A 100 4.69 -1.83 5.44
N ASN A 101 4.98 -0.55 5.21
CA ASN A 101 4.90 0.05 3.89
C ASN A 101 6.19 -0.22 3.12
N SER A 102 6.19 -1.25 2.28
CA SER A 102 7.34 -1.62 1.45
C SER A 102 7.33 -0.87 0.11
N PHE A 103 7.91 0.33 0.11
CA PHE A 103 8.11 1.19 -1.07
C PHE A 103 6.82 1.57 -1.83
N VAL A 104 5.71 1.71 -1.10
CA VAL A 104 4.42 2.16 -1.64
C VAL A 104 4.16 3.62 -1.25
N TYR A 105 4.66 4.55 -2.08
CA TYR A 105 4.50 5.99 -1.83
C TYR A 105 3.08 6.51 -2.09
N ARG A 106 2.23 5.79 -2.85
CA ARG A 106 0.88 6.25 -3.19
C ARG A 106 -0.08 6.32 -1.99
N PHE A 107 0.25 5.63 -0.90
CA PHE A 107 -0.57 5.51 0.29
C PHE A 107 0.23 5.82 1.56
N PRO A 108 0.80 7.02 1.67
CA PRO A 108 1.79 7.33 2.70
C PRO A 108 1.22 7.34 4.13
N ARG A 109 -0.11 7.46 4.26
CA ARG A 109 -0.82 7.58 5.53
C ARG A 109 -1.87 6.50 5.74
N LEU A 110 -1.76 5.35 5.06
CA LEU A 110 -2.76 4.28 5.17
C LEU A 110 -2.91 3.74 6.59
N HIS A 111 -1.82 3.68 7.35
CA HIS A 111 -1.80 3.22 8.73
C HIS A 111 -2.72 4.05 9.64
N ASP A 112 -2.87 5.35 9.40
CA ASP A 112 -3.76 6.23 10.19
C ASP A 112 -5.24 5.79 10.16
N TYR A 113 -5.63 5.03 9.13
CA TYR A 113 -7.00 4.54 8.95
C TYR A 113 -7.20 3.12 9.51
N LEU A 114 -6.18 2.57 10.18
CA LEU A 114 -6.16 1.21 10.71
C LEU A 114 -5.87 1.26 12.21
N SER A 115 -6.92 1.21 13.03
CA SER A 115 -6.80 1.24 14.50
C SER A 115 -6.04 0.05 15.10
N SER A 116 -5.81 -1.01 14.31
CA SER A 116 -5.06 -2.21 14.72
C SER A 116 -3.55 -2.07 14.60
N VAL A 117 -3.03 -0.96 14.06
CA VAL A 117 -1.58 -0.80 13.85
C VAL A 117 -0.89 -0.47 15.17
N LEU A 118 -0.02 -1.36 15.65
CA LEU A 118 0.82 -1.13 16.83
C LEU A 118 2.14 -0.45 16.47
N LEU A 119 2.65 -0.74 15.28
CA LEU A 119 3.93 -0.25 14.80
C LEU A 119 3.84 0.01 13.29
N ASN A 120 4.23 1.21 12.87
CA ASN A 120 4.31 1.62 11.47
C ASN A 120 5.77 1.65 11.02
N ILE A 121 6.13 0.82 10.05
CA ILE A 121 7.47 0.73 9.48
C ILE A 121 7.41 1.17 8.02
N TYR A 122 8.28 2.10 7.64
CA TYR A 122 8.55 2.39 6.24
C TYR A 122 9.76 1.58 5.76
N HIS A 123 9.60 0.84 4.68
CA HIS A 123 10.65 0.01 4.11
C HIS A 123 11.01 0.50 2.69
N CYS A 124 12.19 1.09 2.55
CA CYS A 124 12.72 1.64 1.30
C CYS A 124 13.67 0.64 0.65
N ILE A 125 13.23 0.06 -0.47
CA ILE A 125 14.03 -0.98 -1.17
C ILE A 125 14.83 -0.45 -2.35
N ASP A 126 14.42 0.69 -2.92
CA ASP A 126 14.96 1.22 -4.17
C ASP A 126 14.89 2.76 -4.18
N PRO A 127 15.73 3.43 -5.01
CA PRO A 127 15.61 4.86 -5.26
C PRO A 127 14.47 5.15 -6.25
N MET A 128 13.84 6.32 -6.11
CA MET A 128 12.85 6.80 -7.09
C MET A 128 13.55 7.44 -8.29
N VAL A 129 13.59 6.74 -9.42
CA VAL A 129 14.31 7.22 -10.63
C VAL A 129 13.40 7.50 -11.84
N LYS A 130 12.16 6.98 -11.84
CA LYS A 130 11.30 7.08 -13.04
C LYS A 130 10.57 8.42 -13.07
N ALA A 131 10.53 9.10 -14.23
CA ALA A 131 9.87 10.40 -14.38
C ALA A 131 8.43 10.42 -13.84
N PHE A 132 7.65 9.36 -14.10
CA PHE A 132 6.28 9.27 -13.57
C PHE A 132 6.22 9.17 -12.05
N THR A 133 7.21 8.51 -11.41
CA THR A 133 7.30 8.40 -9.95
C THR A 133 7.74 9.72 -9.33
N LEU A 134 8.58 10.50 -10.01
CA LEU A 134 9.14 11.74 -9.49
C LEU A 134 8.09 12.85 -9.28
N LYS A 135 6.96 12.82 -10.00
CA LYS A 135 5.90 13.83 -9.85
C LYS A 135 5.35 13.92 -8.43
N HIS A 136 5.03 12.77 -7.81
CA HIS A 136 4.45 12.73 -6.46
C HIS A 136 5.25 11.90 -5.46
N GLY A 137 6.12 11.02 -5.95
CA GLY A 137 6.84 10.05 -5.15
C GLY A 137 7.70 10.66 -4.05
N PRO A 138 8.63 11.58 -4.33
CA PRO A 138 9.58 12.07 -3.34
C PRO A 138 8.90 12.69 -2.11
N TYR A 139 7.93 13.58 -2.31
CA TYR A 139 7.25 14.22 -1.18
C TYR A 139 6.31 13.24 -0.46
N MET A 140 5.72 12.26 -1.16
CA MET A 140 4.89 11.25 -0.50
C MET A 140 5.70 10.23 0.28
N GLN A 141 6.88 9.88 -0.21
CA GLN A 141 7.84 9.08 0.52
C GLN A 141 8.31 9.81 1.78
N ASP A 142 8.60 11.11 1.70
CA ASP A 142 8.93 11.92 2.88
C ASP A 142 7.77 11.92 3.91
N ILE A 143 6.51 12.00 3.47
CA ILE A 143 5.35 11.84 4.36
C ILE A 143 5.32 10.43 4.97
N ALA A 144 5.47 9.37 4.17
CA ALA A 144 5.43 8.00 4.67
C ALA A 144 6.54 7.73 5.71
N ALA A 145 7.76 8.18 5.42
CA ALA A 145 8.93 8.05 6.27
C ALA A 145 8.76 8.83 7.59
N ARG A 146 8.34 10.10 7.52
CA ARG A 146 8.14 10.94 8.72
C ARG A 146 7.04 10.45 9.65
N ASN A 147 6.03 9.76 9.13
CA ASN A 147 4.95 9.21 9.94
C ASN A 147 5.23 7.76 10.40
N SER A 148 6.40 7.20 10.07
CA SER A 148 6.81 5.87 10.51
C SER A 148 7.58 5.91 11.83
N ASN A 149 7.42 4.86 12.63
CA ASN A 149 8.21 4.66 13.85
C ASN A 149 9.65 4.25 13.52
N PHE A 150 9.82 3.45 12.45
CA PHE A 150 11.11 3.01 11.96
C PHE A 150 11.17 3.06 10.44
N ILE A 151 12.36 3.37 9.95
CA ILE A 151 12.71 3.31 8.53
C ILE A 151 13.74 2.21 8.35
N ILE A 152 13.43 1.25 7.48
CA ILE A 152 14.34 0.18 7.07
C ILE A 152 14.71 0.43 5.61
N SER A 153 16.00 0.40 5.29
CA SER A 153 16.49 0.54 3.92
C SER A 153 17.34 -0.66 3.53
N THR A 154 17.34 -1.01 2.23
CA THR A 154 18.16 -2.11 1.70
C THR A 154 19.63 -1.74 1.47
N SER A 155 19.97 -0.45 1.52
CA SER A 155 21.35 0.03 1.40
C SER A 155 21.64 1.23 2.33
N PRO A 156 22.92 1.45 2.69
CA PRO A 156 23.34 2.66 3.40
C PRO A 156 23.01 3.96 2.64
N SER A 157 23.17 3.96 1.31
CA SER A 157 22.89 5.13 0.47
C SER A 157 21.41 5.53 0.45
N LEU A 158 20.49 4.55 0.55
CA LEU A 158 19.06 4.82 0.73
C LEU A 158 18.80 5.37 2.13
N GLN A 159 19.47 4.82 3.15
CA GLN A 159 19.31 5.26 4.53
C GLN A 159 19.72 6.72 4.73
N GLU A 160 20.76 7.18 4.04
CA GLU A 160 21.23 8.58 4.09
C GLU A 160 20.15 9.58 3.67
N GLN A 161 19.23 9.21 2.78
CA GLN A 161 18.13 10.08 2.35
C GLN A 161 17.16 10.43 3.48
N PHE A 162 17.10 9.59 4.52
CA PHE A 162 16.24 9.78 5.68
C PHE A 162 16.99 10.29 6.91
N ARG A 163 18.33 10.31 6.87
CA ARG A 163 19.17 11.03 7.82
C ARG A 163 19.15 12.52 7.47
N LYS A 164 18.00 13.17 7.64
CA LYS A 164 17.98 14.64 7.62
C LYS A 164 18.67 15.17 8.90
N PRO A 165 19.43 16.28 8.80
CA PRO A 165 20.10 16.89 9.94
C PRO A 165 19.13 17.39 11.01
#